data_AF-A0A933Y2F2-F1
#
_entry.id   AF-A0A933Y2F2-F1
#
_cell.length_a   1.000
_cell.length_b   1.000
_cell.length_c   1.000
_cell.angle_alpha   90.00
_cell.angle_beta   90.00
_cell.angle_gamma   90.00
#
_symmetry.space_group_name_H-M   'P 1'
#
loop_
_entity.id
_entity.type
_entity.pdbx_description
1 polymer ?
#
loop_
_entity_poly.entity_id
_entity_poly.type
_entity_poly.pdbx_seq_one_letter_code
_entity_poly.pdbx_strand_id
1 'polypeptide(L)'
;MQVFPWLLCGVLALLSPIPTDAQATAAAQAPADPPAHALDVRVDPRIELIAAVARLAGFSEYRMANSGSPYSARVDAHFARWAEHPVVASLQRLRAERGVSYDALPSLAVHLGPLPELVERIPFERAPERLDERWGGADARPFLAELRDFVAQSRAAEFFAGEREFYAKTEARLAETLSKSRALPWFDAFFGVKQGASYVAIPGLLCGGGNYGVGVRFDDGTPEEVLPVFGCWSFDSDGAPKFDESYLPLFVHELAHTYTNPFVDRFAKELATAGDRLHASCARKMQRQGYGNARTLLYESLVRASVVRCRLATEGEAAAKKQAAEEKARHFLWVPDLAELYGEYERDRERYPTFEAFMPRVVEFFERVAKDAKPEGEGAPKLVSIEPASGAQDVDPSVTVMTFRFDRPMRDQSWSIVGVKRDTPEITGELSYDAERKLLTVPIRLEAGRTYRFSLNSETKRGFVGADGVPLEPIEVTFTTRP
;
A
#
# COMPACT_ATOMS: atom_id res chain seq x y z
N MET A 1 53.47 10.33 66.93
CA MET A 1 53.60 11.16 65.71
C MET A 1 52.29 11.89 65.53
N GLN A 2 52.20 13.07 66.17
CA GLN A 2 52.17 14.38 65.49
C GLN A 2 50.81 14.66 64.88
N VAL A 3 49.80 14.92 65.72
CA VAL A 3 49.42 16.17 66.42
C VAL A 3 48.96 17.31 65.48
N PHE A 4 47.70 17.72 65.71
CA PHE A 4 47.21 19.07 66.00
C PHE A 4 45.99 19.56 65.17
N PRO A 5 45.03 20.25 65.82
CA PRO A 5 43.66 20.51 65.38
C PRO A 5 43.36 22.02 65.12
N TRP A 6 42.08 22.30 64.81
CA TRP A 6 41.24 23.49 65.19
C TRP A 6 41.66 24.92 64.81
N LEU A 7 40.71 25.70 64.24
CA LEU A 7 40.27 27.08 64.63
C LEU A 7 39.35 27.64 63.53
N LEU A 8 38.03 27.87 63.73
CA LEU A 8 37.27 28.91 64.46
C LEU A 8 37.32 30.34 63.86
N CYS A 9 36.10 30.88 63.63
CA CYS A 9 35.69 32.30 63.53
C CYS A 9 36.22 33.14 62.35
N GLY A 10 35.50 34.09 61.75
CA GLY A 10 34.22 34.75 62.01
C GLY A 10 34.22 36.13 61.30
N VAL A 11 33.17 36.41 60.53
CA VAL A 11 32.52 37.72 60.25
C VAL A 11 33.38 39.01 60.18
N LEU A 12 33.41 39.71 59.02
CA LEU A 12 32.86 41.08 58.83
C LEU A 12 33.04 41.62 57.41
N ALA A 13 32.02 42.37 56.98
CA ALA A 13 31.80 42.96 55.66
C ALA A 13 32.63 44.22 55.37
N LEU A 14 32.87 44.53 54.08
CA LEU A 14 33.04 45.89 53.56
C LEU A 14 32.68 45.97 52.05
N LEU A 15 31.55 46.64 51.78
CA LEU A 15 31.19 47.60 50.71
C LEU A 15 31.65 47.44 49.24
N SER A 16 30.65 47.59 48.37
CA SER A 16 30.57 47.53 46.89
C SER A 16 31.48 48.51 46.11
N PRO A 17 31.60 48.39 44.76
CA PRO A 17 30.53 48.86 43.86
C PRO A 17 30.15 47.91 42.71
N ILE A 18 28.89 48.08 42.31
CA ILE A 18 28.18 47.52 41.16
C ILE A 18 28.86 47.94 39.84
N PRO A 19 28.91 47.05 38.84
CA PRO A 19 28.38 47.44 37.53
C PRO A 19 27.38 46.42 36.96
N THR A 20 26.17 46.93 36.77
CA THR A 20 25.28 46.80 35.59
C THR A 20 25.24 45.49 34.82
N ASP A 21 24.10 44.82 34.99
CA ASP A 21 23.25 44.21 33.96
C ASP A 21 23.89 43.66 32.68
N ALA A 22 24.00 42.33 32.65
CA ALA A 22 23.53 41.55 31.51
C ALA A 22 22.92 40.25 32.05
N GLN A 23 21.60 40.24 32.21
CA GLN A 23 20.83 39.02 32.43
C GLN A 23 21.00 38.11 31.20
N ALA A 24 21.98 37.21 31.25
CA ALA A 24 21.97 36.01 30.43
C ALA A 24 20.99 35.04 31.09
N THR A 25 19.75 35.01 30.59
CA THR A 25 18.82 33.91 30.81
C THR A 25 19.40 32.64 30.18
N ALA A 26 20.30 31.99 30.91
CA ALA A 26 20.60 30.59 30.68
C ALA A 26 19.38 29.79 31.12
N ALA A 27 18.39 29.67 30.21
CA ALA A 27 17.42 28.60 30.30
C ALA A 27 18.22 27.31 30.26
N ALA A 28 18.33 26.65 31.41
CA ALA A 28 18.83 25.30 31.50
C ALA A 28 17.95 24.45 30.57
N GLN A 29 18.48 24.13 29.38
CA GLN A 29 17.96 23.05 28.59
C GLN A 29 18.09 21.82 29.47
N ALA A 30 16.95 21.30 29.92
CA ALA A 30 16.88 19.96 30.46
C ALA A 30 17.60 19.04 29.46
N PRO A 31 18.44 18.10 29.92
CA PRO A 31 19.04 17.14 29.01
C PRO A 31 17.92 16.45 28.25
N ALA A 32 17.97 16.52 26.91
CA ALA A 32 17.02 15.80 26.07
C ALA A 32 17.10 14.32 26.46
N ASP A 33 15.95 13.71 26.75
CA ASP A 33 15.88 12.26 26.96
C ASP A 33 16.52 11.55 25.74
N PRO A 34 17.31 10.49 25.95
CA PRO A 34 17.81 9.68 24.83
C PRO A 34 16.60 9.20 24.01
N PRO A 35 16.71 9.11 22.67
CA PRO A 35 15.57 8.75 21.84
C PRO A 35 15.03 7.38 22.27
N ALA A 36 13.74 7.32 22.61
CA ALA A 36 13.03 6.12 23.05
C ALA A 36 12.92 5.02 21.98
N HIS A 37 13.52 5.22 20.80
CA HIS A 37 13.39 4.35 19.64
C HIS A 37 14.73 4.14 18.94
N ALA A 38 15.27 2.93 19.04
CA ALA A 38 16.25 2.45 18.07
C ALA A 38 15.49 1.81 16.92
N LEU A 39 15.55 2.40 15.72
CA LEU A 39 15.12 1.76 14.49
C LEU A 39 16.27 0.87 14.01
N ASP A 40 16.06 -0.43 14.02
CA ASP A 40 16.97 -1.37 13.35
C ASP A 40 16.59 -1.45 11.87
N VAL A 41 17.59 -1.75 11.03
CA VAL A 41 17.40 -1.95 9.59
C VAL A 41 18.15 -3.19 9.19
N ARG A 42 17.44 -4.24 8.77
CA ARG A 42 18.05 -5.51 8.37
C ARG A 42 17.27 -6.19 7.26
N VAL A 43 17.99 -6.81 6.32
CA VAL A 43 17.38 -7.75 5.38
C VAL A 43 16.89 -8.96 6.16
N ASP A 44 15.71 -9.48 5.82
CA ASP A 44 15.14 -10.66 6.45
C ASP A 44 15.15 -11.87 5.51
N PRO A 45 16.03 -12.87 5.73
CA PRO A 45 16.10 -14.05 4.88
C PRO A 45 14.79 -14.85 4.78
N ARG A 46 13.87 -14.71 5.73
CA ARG A 46 12.55 -15.38 5.68
C ARG A 46 11.68 -14.75 4.59
N ILE A 47 11.74 -13.42 4.46
CA ILE A 47 11.01 -12.66 3.42
C ILE A 47 11.63 -12.93 2.05
N GLU A 48 12.95 -12.93 1.96
CA GLU A 48 13.67 -13.22 0.72
C GLU A 48 13.41 -14.66 0.24
N LEU A 49 13.35 -15.63 1.15
CA LEU A 49 13.01 -17.01 0.86
C LEU A 49 11.61 -17.14 0.25
N ILE A 50 10.58 -16.61 0.91
CA ILE A 50 9.20 -16.78 0.44
C ILE A 50 8.97 -16.00 -0.87
N ALA A 51 9.62 -14.86 -1.04
CA ALA A 51 9.61 -14.12 -2.30
C ALA A 51 10.31 -14.89 -3.43
N ALA A 52 11.42 -15.60 -3.16
CA ALA A 52 12.06 -16.47 -4.16
C ALA A 52 11.12 -17.60 -4.62
N VAL A 53 10.39 -18.23 -3.69
CA VAL A 53 9.36 -19.23 -4.04
C VAL A 53 8.23 -18.60 -4.85
N ALA A 54 7.77 -17.39 -4.50
CA ALA A 54 6.76 -16.66 -5.26
C ALA A 54 7.20 -16.35 -6.70
N ARG A 55 8.48 -16.02 -6.89
CA ARG A 55 9.07 -15.81 -8.22
C ARG A 55 9.05 -17.09 -9.05
N LEU A 56 9.46 -18.23 -8.47
CA LEU A 56 9.34 -19.54 -9.12
C LEU A 56 7.89 -19.86 -9.47
N ALA A 57 6.95 -19.54 -8.58
CA ALA A 57 5.51 -19.73 -8.77
C ALA A 57 4.89 -18.78 -9.83
N GLY A 58 5.66 -17.81 -10.35
CA GLY A 58 5.20 -16.89 -11.39
C GLY A 58 4.39 -15.69 -10.88
N PHE A 59 4.52 -15.33 -9.60
CA PHE A 59 3.77 -14.22 -9.02
C PHE A 59 4.31 -12.89 -9.56
N SER A 60 3.50 -12.20 -10.36
CA SER A 60 3.92 -11.00 -11.09
C SER A 60 4.35 -9.86 -10.17
N GLU A 61 3.74 -9.74 -9.00
CA GLU A 61 4.07 -8.71 -8.01
C GLU A 61 5.50 -8.89 -7.43
N TYR A 62 6.07 -10.09 -7.48
CA TYR A 62 7.47 -10.36 -7.11
C TYR A 62 8.42 -10.40 -8.32
N ARG A 63 7.91 -10.16 -9.54
CA ARG A 63 8.65 -10.20 -10.82
C ARG A 63 8.43 -8.94 -11.65
N MET A 64 8.26 -7.79 -11.00
CA MET A 64 8.06 -6.52 -11.68
C MET A 64 9.27 -6.21 -12.58
N ALA A 65 9.01 -5.62 -13.77
CA ALA A 65 10.08 -5.35 -14.73
C ALA A 65 11.16 -4.40 -14.19
N ASN A 66 10.78 -3.45 -13.33
CA ASN A 66 11.66 -2.50 -12.67
C ASN A 66 12.40 -3.07 -11.44
N SER A 67 12.09 -4.30 -11.00
CA SER A 67 12.75 -4.93 -9.84
C SER A 67 13.90 -5.87 -10.22
N GLY A 68 14.24 -5.97 -11.51
CA GLY A 68 15.40 -6.73 -11.96
C GLY A 68 16.71 -6.11 -11.45
N SER A 69 17.54 -6.93 -10.79
CA SER A 69 18.85 -6.55 -10.26
C SER A 69 19.86 -7.69 -10.35
N PRO A 70 21.17 -7.41 -10.18
CA PRO A 70 22.17 -8.48 -10.05
C PRO A 70 21.86 -9.45 -8.90
N TYR A 71 21.28 -8.97 -7.80
CA TYR A 71 20.85 -9.84 -6.70
C TYR A 71 19.68 -10.74 -7.10
N SER A 72 18.62 -10.19 -7.71
CA SER A 72 17.51 -11.03 -8.17
C SER A 72 17.95 -12.06 -9.21
N ALA A 73 18.94 -11.73 -10.06
CA ALA A 73 19.52 -12.67 -11.00
C ALA A 73 20.29 -13.82 -10.31
N ARG A 74 21.03 -13.53 -9.22
CA ARG A 74 21.68 -14.57 -8.39
C ARG A 74 20.65 -15.47 -7.71
N VAL A 75 19.59 -14.89 -7.16
CA VAL A 75 18.46 -15.65 -6.59
C VAL A 75 17.85 -16.57 -7.66
N ASP A 76 17.45 -16.01 -8.80
CA ASP A 76 16.83 -16.79 -9.88
C ASP A 76 17.76 -17.93 -10.34
N ALA A 77 19.06 -17.66 -10.52
CA ALA A 77 20.03 -18.67 -10.91
C ALA A 77 20.20 -19.78 -9.86
N HIS A 78 20.26 -19.43 -8.58
CA HIS A 78 20.43 -20.39 -7.49
C HIS A 78 19.22 -21.33 -7.35
N PHE A 79 18.01 -20.77 -7.43
CA PHE A 79 16.78 -21.51 -7.18
C PHE A 79 16.13 -22.11 -8.44
N ALA A 80 16.59 -21.78 -9.65
CA ALA A 80 15.99 -22.23 -10.92
C ALA A 80 15.78 -23.75 -11.02
N ARG A 81 16.70 -24.56 -10.47
CA ARG A 81 16.60 -26.03 -10.50
C ARG A 81 15.39 -26.59 -9.72
N TRP A 82 14.76 -25.77 -8.88
CA TRP A 82 13.65 -26.13 -8.02
C TRP A 82 12.31 -25.56 -8.48
N ALA A 83 12.20 -25.17 -9.76
CA ALA A 83 10.94 -24.67 -10.34
C ALA A 83 9.78 -25.68 -10.18
N GLU A 84 10.08 -26.98 -10.21
CA GLU A 84 9.10 -28.07 -10.07
C GLU A 84 9.01 -28.63 -8.63
N HIS A 85 9.57 -27.94 -7.64
CA HIS A 85 9.48 -28.37 -6.24
C HIS A 85 8.04 -28.27 -5.71
N PRO A 86 7.53 -29.21 -4.89
CA PRO A 86 6.15 -29.20 -4.39
C PRO A 86 5.67 -27.87 -3.79
N VAL A 87 6.56 -27.18 -3.06
CA VAL A 87 6.28 -25.84 -2.48
C VAL A 87 5.80 -24.81 -3.51
N VAL A 88 6.28 -24.88 -4.75
CA VAL A 88 5.92 -23.95 -5.84
C VAL A 88 4.46 -24.18 -6.26
N ALA A 89 4.11 -25.45 -6.52
CA ALA A 89 2.75 -25.84 -6.87
C ALA A 89 1.76 -25.57 -5.72
N SER A 90 2.18 -25.79 -4.47
CA SER A 90 1.38 -25.46 -3.29
C SER A 90 1.13 -23.96 -3.14
N LEU A 91 2.14 -23.12 -3.39
CA LEU A 91 1.93 -21.66 -3.36
C LEU A 91 0.97 -21.19 -4.46
N GLN A 92 1.07 -21.75 -5.67
CA GLN A 92 0.13 -21.48 -6.76
C GLN A 92 -1.30 -21.86 -6.39
N ARG A 93 -1.49 -23.03 -5.79
CA ARG A 93 -2.79 -23.49 -5.29
C ARG A 93 -3.35 -22.56 -4.21
N LEU A 94 -2.54 -22.17 -3.23
CA LEU A 94 -2.94 -21.23 -2.18
C LEU A 94 -3.35 -19.86 -2.74
N ARG A 95 -2.69 -19.37 -3.80
CA ARG A 95 -3.14 -18.17 -4.51
C ARG A 95 -4.49 -18.35 -5.17
N ALA A 96 -4.69 -19.47 -5.87
CA ALA A 96 -5.95 -19.72 -6.59
C ALA A 96 -7.13 -19.91 -5.64
N GLU A 97 -6.94 -20.62 -4.52
CA GLU A 97 -8.01 -21.01 -3.61
C GLU A 97 -8.29 -19.96 -2.53
N ARG A 98 -7.24 -19.28 -2.03
CA ARG A 98 -7.32 -18.38 -0.88
C ARG A 98 -6.81 -16.96 -1.15
N GLY A 99 -6.35 -16.68 -2.37
CA GLY A 99 -5.84 -15.35 -2.72
C GLY A 99 -4.50 -14.98 -2.08
N VAL A 100 -3.72 -15.96 -1.58
CA VAL A 100 -2.38 -15.74 -1.03
C VAL A 100 -1.50 -15.05 -2.08
N SER A 101 -1.16 -13.79 -1.81
CA SER A 101 -0.44 -12.88 -2.72
C SER A 101 0.00 -11.64 -1.93
N TYR A 102 0.87 -10.81 -2.51
CA TYR A 102 1.30 -9.53 -1.92
C TYR A 102 1.70 -9.68 -0.43
N ASP A 103 1.14 -8.85 0.46
CA ASP A 103 1.40 -8.75 1.88
C ASP A 103 1.25 -10.06 2.68
N ALA A 104 0.47 -11.03 2.17
CA ALA A 104 0.36 -12.35 2.80
C ALA A 104 1.74 -13.02 2.97
N LEU A 105 2.64 -12.88 2.00
CA LEU A 105 3.92 -13.59 2.04
C LEU A 105 4.86 -13.03 3.12
N PRO A 106 5.14 -11.71 3.17
CA PRO A 106 5.85 -11.11 4.30
C PRO A 106 5.16 -11.34 5.65
N SER A 107 3.82 -11.34 5.68
CA SER A 107 3.07 -11.65 6.90
C SER A 107 3.40 -13.05 7.42
N LEU A 108 3.43 -14.09 6.57
CA LEU A 108 3.84 -15.42 7.02
C LEU A 108 5.31 -15.42 7.47
N ALA A 109 6.22 -14.84 6.67
CA ALA A 109 7.64 -14.86 6.95
C ALA A 109 8.01 -14.30 8.33
N VAL A 110 7.37 -13.19 8.76
CA VAL A 110 7.66 -12.62 10.08
C VAL A 110 7.15 -13.47 11.25
N HIS A 111 6.20 -14.38 11.01
CA HIS A 111 5.67 -15.32 12.02
C HIS A 111 6.48 -16.63 12.12
N LEU A 112 7.55 -16.79 11.33
CA LEU A 112 8.43 -17.95 11.34
C LEU A 112 9.76 -17.66 12.04
N GLY A 113 10.36 -18.63 12.69
CA GLY A 113 11.72 -18.56 13.23
C GLY A 113 12.78 -18.45 12.11
N PRO A 114 14.06 -18.34 12.48
CA PRO A 114 15.14 -18.25 11.51
C PRO A 114 15.22 -19.49 10.62
N LEU A 115 15.90 -19.34 9.47
CA LEU A 115 16.32 -20.48 8.66
C LEU A 115 17.45 -21.25 9.39
N PRO A 116 17.53 -22.58 9.21
CA PRO A 116 16.70 -23.40 8.33
C PRO A 116 15.38 -23.89 8.94
N GLU A 117 15.15 -23.73 10.25
CA GLU A 117 14.09 -24.44 10.95
C GLU A 117 12.69 -23.88 10.67
N LEU A 118 12.55 -22.56 10.48
CA LEU A 118 11.27 -21.90 10.22
C LEU A 118 10.16 -22.31 11.20
N VAL A 119 10.49 -22.39 12.49
CA VAL A 119 9.53 -22.77 13.55
C VAL A 119 8.42 -21.72 13.67
N GLU A 120 7.20 -22.12 14.02
CA GLU A 120 6.14 -21.15 14.32
C GLU A 120 6.57 -20.32 15.54
N ARG A 121 6.62 -18.98 15.40
CA ARG A 121 6.95 -18.08 16.53
C ARG A 121 5.79 -17.97 17.53
N ILE A 122 4.58 -18.15 17.01
CA ILE A 122 3.33 -18.25 17.76
C ILE A 122 2.61 -19.48 17.18
N PRO A 123 2.14 -20.43 17.99
CA PRO A 123 1.49 -21.65 17.48
C PRO A 123 0.26 -21.35 16.61
N PHE A 124 0.19 -21.94 15.42
CA PHE A 124 -0.86 -21.67 14.44
C PHE A 124 -2.21 -22.33 14.75
N GLU A 125 -2.32 -23.14 15.83
CA GLU A 125 -3.61 -23.66 16.33
C GLU A 125 -4.62 -22.53 16.58
N ARG A 126 -4.13 -21.38 17.03
CA ARG A 126 -4.89 -20.13 17.07
C ARG A 126 -4.23 -19.21 16.06
N ALA A 127 -4.96 -18.78 15.04
CA ALA A 127 -4.42 -17.85 14.06
C ALA A 127 -3.85 -16.63 14.81
N PRO A 128 -2.53 -16.36 14.73
CA PRO A 128 -1.93 -15.21 15.39
C PRO A 128 -2.63 -13.92 14.95
N GLU A 129 -2.79 -12.95 15.86
CA GLU A 129 -3.59 -11.74 15.61
C GLU A 129 -3.19 -10.98 14.33
N ARG A 130 -1.90 -11.04 13.97
CA ARG A 130 -1.33 -10.34 12.81
C ARG A 130 -0.92 -11.24 11.65
N LEU A 131 -1.18 -12.54 11.75
CA LEU A 131 -1.01 -13.42 10.60
C LEU A 131 -2.13 -13.16 9.61
N ASP A 132 -1.78 -12.95 8.35
CA ASP A 132 -2.74 -12.72 7.29
C ASP A 132 -3.75 -13.90 7.20
N GLU A 133 -5.04 -13.56 7.20
CA GLU A 133 -6.13 -14.54 7.27
C GLU A 133 -6.12 -15.54 6.12
N ARG A 134 -5.52 -15.20 4.97
CA ARG A 134 -5.42 -16.07 3.78
C ARG A 134 -4.60 -17.33 4.05
N TRP A 135 -3.75 -17.34 5.08
CA TRP A 135 -3.01 -18.53 5.51
C TRP A 135 -3.85 -19.52 6.32
N GLY A 136 -4.97 -19.08 6.90
CA GLY A 136 -5.86 -19.95 7.68
C GLY A 136 -5.22 -20.57 8.93
N GLY A 137 -4.19 -19.94 9.50
CA GLY A 137 -3.49 -20.47 10.69
C GLY A 137 -2.89 -21.85 10.43
N ALA A 138 -3.39 -22.87 11.14
CA ALA A 138 -2.89 -24.25 11.05
C ALA A 138 -2.95 -24.84 9.63
N ASP A 139 -3.82 -24.32 8.75
CA ASP A 139 -3.91 -24.71 7.34
C ASP A 139 -2.62 -24.41 6.55
N ALA A 140 -1.75 -23.52 7.04
CA ALA A 140 -0.46 -23.22 6.42
C ALA A 140 0.60 -24.32 6.65
N ARG A 141 0.40 -25.23 7.60
CA ARG A 141 1.42 -26.23 8.01
C ARG A 141 1.90 -27.16 6.89
N PRO A 142 1.04 -27.67 5.99
CA PRO A 142 1.51 -28.45 4.84
C PRO A 142 2.48 -27.66 3.96
N PHE A 143 2.17 -26.39 3.68
CA PHE A 143 3.06 -25.50 2.94
C PHE A 143 4.36 -25.26 3.70
N LEU A 144 4.32 -25.06 5.03
CA LEU A 144 5.53 -24.89 5.84
C LEU A 144 6.43 -26.13 5.83
N ALA A 145 5.86 -27.33 5.81
CA ALA A 145 6.63 -28.57 5.68
C ALA A 145 7.38 -28.62 4.35
N GLU A 146 6.70 -28.30 3.24
CA GLU A 146 7.32 -28.21 1.92
C GLU A 146 8.34 -27.06 1.81
N LEU A 147 8.11 -25.94 2.50
CA LEU A 147 9.04 -24.82 2.54
C LEU A 147 10.33 -25.17 3.28
N ARG A 148 10.25 -25.92 4.40
CA ARG A 148 11.43 -26.43 5.12
C ARG A 148 12.21 -27.44 4.27
N ASP A 149 11.51 -28.32 3.57
CA ASP A 149 12.13 -29.26 2.61
C ASP A 149 12.85 -28.53 1.47
N PHE A 150 12.20 -27.50 0.91
CA PHE A 150 12.82 -26.63 -0.09
C PHE A 150 14.09 -25.96 0.44
N VAL A 151 14.05 -25.38 1.65
CA VAL A 151 15.23 -24.75 2.29
C VAL A 151 16.40 -25.72 2.39
N ALA A 152 16.14 -26.96 2.81
CA ALA A 152 17.15 -28.00 2.94
C ALA A 152 17.75 -28.39 1.58
N GLN A 153 16.91 -28.72 0.59
CA GLN A 153 17.35 -29.17 -0.73
C GLN A 153 18.04 -28.07 -1.54
N SER A 154 17.59 -26.82 -1.39
CA SER A 154 18.15 -25.67 -2.08
C SER A 154 19.35 -25.06 -1.38
N ARG A 155 19.71 -25.51 -0.17
CA ARG A 155 20.72 -24.85 0.68
C ARG A 155 20.44 -23.34 0.82
N ALA A 156 19.17 -22.97 1.00
CA ALA A 156 18.74 -21.56 1.02
C ALA A 156 19.44 -20.76 2.12
N ALA A 157 19.59 -21.36 3.31
CA ALA A 157 20.26 -20.71 4.44
C ALA A 157 21.70 -20.30 4.10
N GLU A 158 22.44 -21.16 3.40
CA GLU A 158 23.81 -20.87 2.99
C GLU A 158 23.89 -19.82 1.90
N PHE A 159 22.98 -19.87 0.93
CA PHE A 159 22.89 -18.86 -0.12
C PHE A 159 22.69 -17.47 0.49
N PHE A 160 21.70 -17.30 1.37
CA PHE A 160 21.44 -16.01 2.00
C PHE A 160 22.55 -15.57 2.96
N ALA A 161 23.23 -16.50 3.63
CA ALA A 161 24.42 -16.17 4.43
C ALA A 161 25.57 -15.64 3.55
N GLY A 162 25.71 -16.16 2.33
CA GLY A 162 26.70 -15.69 1.34
C GLY A 162 26.46 -14.26 0.84
N GLU A 163 25.23 -13.75 0.96
CA GLU A 163 24.84 -12.40 0.51
C GLU A 163 25.07 -11.32 1.57
N ARG A 164 25.69 -11.66 2.72
CA ARG A 164 25.79 -10.77 3.89
C ARG A 164 26.46 -9.43 3.60
N GLU A 165 27.49 -9.40 2.75
CA GLU A 165 28.16 -8.15 2.37
C GLU A 165 27.21 -7.22 1.57
N PHE A 166 26.46 -7.79 0.62
CA PHE A 166 25.46 -7.05 -0.16
C PHE A 166 24.31 -6.56 0.73
N TYR A 167 23.86 -7.38 1.68
CA TYR A 167 22.84 -7.00 2.66
C TYR A 167 23.33 -5.86 3.54
N ALA A 168 24.53 -5.94 4.12
CA ALA A 168 25.06 -4.87 4.96
C ALA A 168 25.14 -3.52 4.22
N LYS A 169 25.54 -3.53 2.94
CA LYS A 169 25.52 -2.32 2.09
C LYS A 169 24.10 -1.77 1.89
N THR A 170 23.13 -2.65 1.66
CA THR A 170 21.72 -2.27 1.47
C THR A 170 21.12 -1.70 2.75
N GLU A 171 21.34 -2.39 3.87
CA GLU A 171 20.86 -2.01 5.20
C GLU A 171 21.40 -0.63 5.61
N ALA A 172 22.69 -0.39 5.43
CA ALA A 172 23.30 0.90 5.72
C ALA A 172 22.67 2.06 4.93
N ARG A 173 22.36 1.83 3.64
CA ARG A 173 21.72 2.86 2.79
C ARG A 173 20.28 3.14 3.20
N LEU A 174 19.49 2.10 3.49
CA LEU A 174 18.12 2.30 3.96
C LEU A 174 18.12 2.98 5.33
N ALA A 175 19.02 2.58 6.24
CA ALA A 175 19.19 3.21 7.54
C ALA A 175 19.55 4.69 7.42
N GLU A 176 20.50 5.05 6.53
CA GLU A 176 20.85 6.44 6.27
C GLU A 176 19.63 7.25 5.82
N THR A 177 18.84 6.74 4.88
CA THR A 177 17.63 7.42 4.41
C THR A 177 16.59 7.56 5.53
N LEU A 178 16.26 6.47 6.24
CA LEU A 178 15.24 6.50 7.28
C LEU A 178 15.65 7.28 8.53
N SER A 179 16.95 7.46 8.78
CA SER A 179 17.46 8.31 9.88
C SER A 179 17.01 9.77 9.78
N LYS A 180 16.62 10.21 8.58
CA LYS A 180 16.09 11.56 8.32
C LYS A 180 14.63 11.70 8.75
N SER A 181 13.94 10.58 8.99
CA SER A 181 12.53 10.58 9.37
C SER A 181 12.34 10.96 10.83
N ARG A 182 11.27 11.71 11.11
CA ARG A 182 10.77 11.99 12.47
C ARG A 182 9.48 11.23 12.79
N ALA A 183 9.22 10.16 12.04
CA ALA A 183 7.99 9.38 12.16
C ALA A 183 7.80 8.77 13.56
N LEU A 184 8.78 8.02 14.09
CA LEU A 184 8.60 7.30 15.35
C LEU A 184 8.24 8.22 16.53
N PRO A 185 8.94 9.34 16.79
CA PRO A 185 8.51 10.29 17.81
C PRO A 185 7.11 10.87 17.56
N TRP A 186 6.72 11.07 16.30
CA TRP A 186 5.38 11.54 15.96
C TRP A 186 4.31 10.48 16.25
N PHE A 187 4.56 9.21 15.92
CA PHE A 187 3.64 8.09 16.22
C PHE A 187 3.42 7.96 17.73
N ASP A 188 4.47 8.09 18.53
CA ASP A 188 4.38 8.05 19.99
C ASP A 188 3.52 9.19 20.54
N ALA A 189 3.73 10.42 20.07
CA ALA A 189 2.92 11.57 20.48
C ALA A 189 1.45 11.44 20.01
N PHE A 190 1.24 10.94 18.80
CA PHE A 190 -0.08 10.86 18.19
C PHE A 190 -0.88 9.67 18.71
N PHE A 191 -0.39 8.43 18.59
CA PHE A 191 -1.12 7.22 18.96
C PHE A 191 -0.87 6.77 20.40
N GLY A 192 0.21 7.25 21.03
CA GLY A 192 0.70 6.74 22.30
C GLY A 192 1.82 5.72 22.12
N VAL A 193 2.71 5.66 23.11
CA VAL A 193 3.90 4.81 23.11
C VAL A 193 3.52 3.32 23.12
N LYS A 194 4.02 2.55 22.16
CA LYS A 194 4.00 1.08 22.21
C LYS A 194 5.12 0.59 23.13
N GLN A 195 4.80 0.40 24.41
CA GLN A 195 5.78 0.04 25.44
C GLN A 195 6.59 -1.20 25.07
N GLY A 196 7.92 -1.03 25.00
CA GLY A 196 8.88 -2.09 24.70
C GLY A 196 8.90 -2.60 23.26
N ALA A 197 8.09 -2.03 22.35
CA ALA A 197 8.03 -2.51 20.98
C ALA A 197 9.36 -2.33 20.24
N SER A 198 9.70 -3.29 19.38
CA SER A 198 10.86 -3.19 18.50
C SER A 198 10.44 -2.73 17.10
N TYR A 199 11.29 -1.94 16.45
CA TYR A 199 11.07 -1.42 15.11
C TYR A 199 12.20 -1.87 14.21
N VAL A 200 11.88 -2.64 13.18
CA VAL A 200 12.85 -3.16 12.21
C VAL A 200 12.37 -2.86 10.80
N ALA A 201 13.02 -1.92 10.12
CA ALA A 201 12.77 -1.67 8.71
C ALA A 201 13.47 -2.73 7.85
N ILE A 202 12.71 -3.42 7.00
CA ILE A 202 13.23 -4.53 6.21
C ILE A 202 13.30 -4.12 4.73
N PRO A 203 14.50 -4.04 4.11
CA PRO A 203 14.60 -3.96 2.66
C PRO A 203 14.21 -5.31 2.05
N GLY A 204 13.05 -5.35 1.40
CA GLY A 204 12.54 -6.48 0.63
C GLY A 204 13.08 -6.46 -0.79
N LEU A 205 14.25 -7.05 -0.99
CA LEU A 205 15.01 -6.97 -2.24
C LEU A 205 14.30 -7.63 -3.42
N LEU A 206 13.43 -8.61 -3.16
CA LEU A 206 12.62 -9.30 -4.17
C LEU A 206 11.16 -8.82 -4.22
N CYS A 207 10.78 -7.86 -3.38
CA CYS A 207 9.40 -7.34 -3.30
C CYS A 207 9.06 -6.30 -4.39
N GLY A 208 10.05 -5.89 -5.19
CA GLY A 208 9.87 -4.90 -6.25
C GLY A 208 9.30 -3.59 -5.73
N GLY A 209 8.23 -3.08 -6.33
CA GLY A 209 7.54 -1.87 -5.86
C GLY A 209 6.59 -2.10 -4.66
N GLY A 210 6.44 -3.34 -4.18
CA GLY A 210 5.55 -3.68 -3.08
C GLY A 210 6.16 -3.33 -1.72
N ASN A 211 5.43 -2.58 -0.91
CA ASN A 211 5.77 -2.23 0.46
C ASN A 211 4.66 -2.79 1.37
N TYR A 212 5.03 -3.25 2.57
CA TYR A 212 4.12 -4.02 3.41
C TYR A 212 4.27 -3.70 4.91
N GLY A 213 3.22 -3.16 5.51
CA GLY A 213 3.12 -2.86 6.93
C GLY A 213 2.79 -4.10 7.75
N VAL A 214 3.78 -4.95 8.01
CA VAL A 214 3.63 -6.18 8.81
C VAL A 214 4.23 -6.05 10.20
N GLY A 215 3.85 -6.96 11.10
CA GLY A 215 4.37 -7.03 12.45
C GLY A 215 3.90 -8.27 13.18
N VAL A 216 4.45 -8.53 14.36
CA VAL A 216 4.09 -9.66 15.21
C VAL A 216 3.63 -9.14 16.56
N ARG A 217 2.47 -9.60 17.00
CA ARG A 217 1.97 -9.35 18.36
C ARG A 217 1.87 -10.67 19.09
N PHE A 218 2.68 -10.82 20.13
CA PHE A 218 2.73 -12.02 20.95
C PHE A 218 1.61 -12.01 21.99
N ASP A 219 1.11 -13.20 22.33
CA ASP A 219 0.08 -13.43 23.35
C ASP A 219 0.67 -13.73 24.74
N ASP A 220 1.99 -13.93 24.83
CA ASP A 220 2.72 -14.26 26.06
C ASP A 220 3.26 -13.04 26.82
N GLY A 221 2.94 -11.82 26.35
CA GLY A 221 3.41 -10.56 26.92
C GLY A 221 4.78 -10.10 26.40
N THR A 222 5.40 -10.85 25.49
CA THR A 222 6.57 -10.37 24.73
C THR A 222 6.19 -9.09 23.97
N PRO A 223 7.04 -8.04 24.00
CA PRO A 223 6.73 -6.81 23.29
C PRO A 223 6.50 -7.03 21.79
N GLU A 224 5.64 -6.19 21.22
CA GLU A 224 5.29 -6.21 19.80
C GLU A 224 6.50 -5.92 18.91
N GLU A 225 6.55 -6.56 17.73
CA GLU A 225 7.49 -6.22 16.68
C GLU A 225 6.78 -5.53 15.53
N VAL A 226 7.29 -4.37 15.14
CA VAL A 226 6.82 -3.58 13.99
C VAL A 226 7.88 -3.69 12.89
N LEU A 227 7.50 -4.33 11.78
CA LEU A 227 8.43 -4.89 10.80
C LEU A 227 8.11 -4.41 9.37
N PRO A 228 8.02 -3.09 9.09
CA PRO A 228 7.64 -2.60 7.77
C PRO A 228 8.65 -3.06 6.71
N VAL A 229 8.14 -3.55 5.60
CA VAL A 229 8.93 -4.08 4.47
C VAL A 229 8.92 -3.09 3.33
N PHE A 230 10.10 -2.71 2.86
CA PHE A 230 10.31 -1.75 1.77
C PHE A 230 10.80 -2.47 0.52
N GLY A 231 9.97 -2.47 -0.51
CA GLY A 231 10.34 -3.03 -1.80
C GLY A 231 11.49 -2.26 -2.44
N CYS A 232 12.32 -2.95 -3.22
CA CYS A 232 13.40 -2.36 -4.00
C CYS A 232 13.06 -2.38 -5.51
N TRP A 233 12.86 -1.21 -6.12
CA TRP A 233 12.49 -1.07 -7.54
C TRP A 233 13.40 -0.13 -8.34
N SER A 234 14.50 0.34 -7.74
CA SER A 234 15.47 1.18 -8.42
C SER A 234 16.87 0.91 -7.88
N PHE A 235 17.85 0.90 -8.79
CA PHE A 235 19.22 0.46 -8.50
C PHE A 235 20.23 1.46 -9.07
N ASP A 236 21.43 1.48 -8.48
CA ASP A 236 22.59 2.17 -9.05
C ASP A 236 23.30 1.37 -10.12
N SER A 237 24.40 1.92 -10.67
CA SER A 237 25.20 1.25 -11.69
C SER A 237 25.81 -0.07 -11.24
N ASP A 238 25.99 -0.25 -9.93
CA ASP A 238 26.53 -1.48 -9.34
C ASP A 238 25.41 -2.48 -8.99
N GLY A 239 24.15 -2.12 -9.27
CA GLY A 239 22.98 -2.93 -8.97
C GLY A 239 22.57 -2.93 -7.49
N ALA A 240 23.11 -2.01 -6.68
CA ALA A 240 22.66 -1.85 -5.29
C ALA A 240 21.40 -0.97 -5.22
N PRO A 241 20.43 -1.27 -4.34
CA PRO A 241 19.20 -0.49 -4.23
C PRO A 241 19.46 0.98 -3.92
N LYS A 242 18.60 1.84 -4.47
CA LYS A 242 18.53 3.27 -4.16
C LYS A 242 17.33 3.55 -3.26
N PHE A 243 17.58 4.28 -2.18
CA PHE A 243 16.59 4.75 -1.23
C PHE A 243 16.57 6.26 -1.22
N ASP A 244 15.72 6.89 -2.04
CA ASP A 244 15.57 8.34 -2.07
C ASP A 244 14.53 8.83 -1.04
N GLU A 245 14.26 10.14 -1.02
CA GLU A 245 13.34 10.76 -0.05
C GLU A 245 11.89 10.25 -0.17
N SER A 246 11.52 9.56 -1.26
CA SER A 246 10.19 8.94 -1.38
C SER A 246 9.96 7.82 -0.37
N TYR A 247 11.01 7.25 0.22
CA TYR A 247 10.89 6.24 1.29
C TYR A 247 10.45 6.84 2.63
N LEU A 248 10.59 8.15 2.84
CA LEU A 248 10.18 8.79 4.09
C LEU A 248 8.65 8.73 4.31
N PRO A 249 7.79 9.15 3.35
CA PRO A 249 6.35 8.97 3.48
C PRO A 249 5.93 7.51 3.43
N LEU A 250 6.66 6.64 2.71
CA LEU A 250 6.40 5.19 2.74
C LEU A 250 6.66 4.60 4.13
N PHE A 251 7.71 5.03 4.82
CA PHE A 251 7.97 4.58 6.18
C PHE A 251 6.82 4.92 7.13
N VAL A 252 6.28 6.14 7.02
CA VAL A 252 5.08 6.53 7.78
C VAL A 252 3.88 5.66 7.40
N HIS A 253 3.67 5.40 6.11
CA HIS A 253 2.57 4.59 5.59
C HIS A 253 2.61 3.16 6.16
N GLU A 254 3.75 2.47 6.01
CA GLU A 254 3.88 1.08 6.44
C GLU A 254 3.84 0.94 7.97
N LEU A 255 4.38 1.91 8.72
CA LEU A 255 4.21 1.95 10.17
C LEU A 255 2.74 2.05 10.56
N ALA A 256 2.00 2.95 9.91
CA ALA A 256 0.62 3.26 10.28
C ALA A 256 -0.32 2.05 10.23
N HIS A 257 -0.06 1.05 9.38
CA HIS A 257 -0.86 -0.18 9.36
C HIS A 257 -0.88 -0.88 10.74
N THR A 258 0.24 -0.92 11.46
CA THR A 258 0.33 -1.55 12.80
C THR A 258 -0.35 -0.75 13.92
N TYR A 259 -0.70 0.52 13.66
CA TYR A 259 -1.42 1.38 14.60
C TYR A 259 -2.90 1.48 14.25
N THR A 260 -3.23 1.59 12.96
CA THR A 260 -4.58 1.98 12.52
C THR A 260 -5.47 0.82 12.11
N ASN A 261 -4.92 -0.25 11.52
CA ASN A 261 -5.73 -1.41 11.11
C ASN A 261 -6.52 -2.02 12.29
N PRO A 262 -5.95 -2.19 13.51
CA PRO A 262 -6.70 -2.71 14.66
C PRO A 262 -7.95 -1.91 15.02
N PHE A 263 -7.98 -0.60 14.74
CA PHE A 263 -9.17 0.22 14.96
C PHE A 263 -10.25 -0.04 13.92
N VAL A 264 -9.89 -0.25 12.64
CA VAL A 264 -10.87 -0.62 11.63
C VAL A 264 -11.47 -1.99 11.96
N ASP A 265 -10.68 -2.95 12.42
CA ASP A 265 -11.17 -4.26 12.83
C ASP A 265 -12.11 -4.18 14.03
N ARG A 266 -11.70 -3.42 15.05
CA ARG A 266 -12.48 -3.26 16.28
C ARG A 266 -13.81 -2.53 16.04
N PHE A 267 -13.84 -1.56 15.14
CA PHE A 267 -15.03 -0.78 14.77
C PHE A 267 -15.66 -1.27 13.45
N ALA A 268 -15.38 -2.51 13.03
CA ALA A 268 -15.79 -3.01 11.72
C ALA A 268 -17.32 -2.98 11.54
N LYS A 269 -18.08 -3.25 12.61
CA LYS A 269 -19.55 -3.24 12.57
C LYS A 269 -20.10 -1.84 12.32
N GLU A 270 -19.54 -0.85 13.01
CA GLU A 270 -19.91 0.57 12.92
C GLU A 270 -19.51 1.14 11.55
N LEU A 271 -18.35 0.74 11.02
CA LEU A 271 -17.84 1.21 9.75
C LEU A 271 -18.45 0.51 8.53
N ALA A 272 -19.03 -0.70 8.69
CA ALA A 272 -19.46 -1.56 7.58
C ALA A 272 -20.31 -0.83 6.53
N THR A 273 -21.40 -0.19 6.97
CA THR A 273 -22.35 0.47 6.05
C THR A 273 -21.68 1.61 5.27
N ALA A 274 -20.89 2.44 5.95
CA ALA A 274 -20.21 3.56 5.32
C ALA A 274 -19.10 3.08 4.37
N GLY A 275 -18.30 2.10 4.81
CA GLY A 275 -17.25 1.47 4.04
C GLY A 275 -17.77 0.84 2.75
N ASP A 276 -18.83 0.05 2.83
CA ASP A 276 -19.45 -0.60 1.66
C ASP A 276 -19.92 0.41 0.63
N ARG A 277 -20.57 1.49 1.09
CA ARG A 277 -21.07 2.54 0.21
C ARG A 277 -19.95 3.33 -0.45
N LEU A 278 -18.88 3.64 0.29
CA LEU A 278 -17.70 4.31 -0.27
C LEU A 278 -16.98 3.42 -1.26
N HIS A 279 -16.79 2.14 -0.93
CA HIS A 279 -16.18 1.18 -1.84
C HIS A 279 -17.01 1.03 -3.11
N ALA A 280 -18.34 0.89 -3.00
CA ALA A 280 -19.24 0.84 -4.15
C ALA A 280 -19.13 2.09 -5.04
N SER A 281 -18.82 3.27 -4.48
CA SER A 281 -18.63 4.51 -5.24
C SER A 281 -17.36 4.57 -6.10
N CYS A 282 -16.39 3.69 -5.86
CA CYS A 282 -15.09 3.73 -6.52
C CYS A 282 -14.47 2.34 -6.80
N ALA A 283 -15.28 1.27 -6.77
CA ALA A 283 -14.84 -0.11 -6.74
C ALA A 283 -13.90 -0.47 -7.90
N ARG A 284 -14.18 -0.07 -9.14
CA ARG A 284 -13.32 -0.41 -10.29
C ARG A 284 -11.95 0.26 -10.19
N LYS A 285 -11.91 1.50 -9.70
CA LYS A 285 -10.65 2.24 -9.53
C LYS A 285 -9.83 1.69 -8.37
N MET A 286 -10.50 1.29 -7.29
CA MET A 286 -9.87 0.67 -6.12
C MET A 286 -9.33 -0.72 -6.46
N GLN A 287 -10.09 -1.54 -7.18
CA GLN A 287 -9.68 -2.89 -7.57
C GLN A 287 -8.42 -2.87 -8.46
N ARG A 288 -8.29 -1.91 -9.38
CA ARG A 288 -7.08 -1.74 -10.21
C ARG A 288 -5.84 -1.35 -9.40
N GLN A 289 -6.04 -0.77 -8.22
CA GLN A 289 -4.97 -0.41 -7.29
C GLN A 289 -4.69 -1.52 -6.25
N GLY A 290 -5.36 -2.68 -6.34
CA GLY A 290 -5.21 -3.78 -5.39
C GLY A 290 -6.17 -3.74 -4.19
N TYR A 291 -7.07 -2.76 -4.15
CA TYR A 291 -8.03 -2.60 -3.05
C TYR A 291 -9.38 -3.20 -3.45
N GLY A 292 -9.60 -4.46 -3.07
CA GLY A 292 -10.76 -5.25 -3.53
C GLY A 292 -12.01 -5.17 -2.65
N ASN A 293 -11.94 -4.58 -1.45
CA ASN A 293 -13.05 -4.55 -0.51
C ASN A 293 -13.05 -3.32 0.40
N ALA A 294 -14.18 -3.10 1.08
CA ALA A 294 -14.40 -1.96 1.97
C ALA A 294 -13.45 -1.92 3.17
N ARG A 295 -13.11 -3.07 3.76
CA ARG A 295 -12.19 -3.15 4.90
C ARG A 295 -10.80 -2.63 4.51
N THR A 296 -10.27 -3.09 3.38
CA THR A 296 -9.00 -2.61 2.82
C THR A 296 -9.06 -1.11 2.50
N LEU A 297 -10.14 -0.63 1.90
CA LEU A 297 -10.33 0.81 1.64
C LEU A 297 -10.25 1.65 2.93
N LEU A 298 -10.86 1.17 4.01
CA LEU A 298 -10.86 1.85 5.30
C LEU A 298 -9.48 1.81 5.97
N TYR A 299 -8.77 0.67 5.95
CA TYR A 299 -7.37 0.60 6.42
C TYR A 299 -6.51 1.66 5.73
N GLU A 300 -6.53 1.67 4.40
CA GLU A 300 -5.79 2.63 3.59
C GLU A 300 -6.19 4.08 3.87
N SER A 301 -7.47 4.33 4.11
CA SER A 301 -7.96 5.68 4.42
C SER A 301 -7.37 6.22 5.71
N LEU A 302 -7.38 5.41 6.79
CA LEU A 302 -6.81 5.81 8.07
C LEU A 302 -5.29 5.98 7.97
N VAL A 303 -4.59 5.05 7.29
CA VAL A 303 -3.15 5.12 7.05
C VAL A 303 -2.77 6.37 6.26
N ARG A 304 -3.43 6.65 5.14
CA ARG A 304 -3.14 7.80 4.29
C ARG A 304 -3.39 9.12 5.00
N ALA A 305 -4.42 9.21 5.85
CA ALA A 305 -4.63 10.36 6.71
C ALA A 305 -3.49 10.54 7.73
N SER A 306 -2.96 9.46 8.31
CA SER A 306 -1.77 9.51 9.17
C SER A 306 -0.55 10.03 8.42
N VAL A 307 -0.33 9.64 7.16
CA VAL A 307 0.78 10.18 6.34
C VAL A 307 0.64 11.69 6.17
N VAL A 308 -0.55 12.19 5.81
CA VAL A 308 -0.79 13.64 5.67
C VAL A 308 -0.48 14.39 6.98
N ARG A 309 -0.89 13.84 8.14
CA ARG A 309 -0.65 14.47 9.45
C ARG A 309 0.80 14.43 9.90
N CYS A 310 1.47 13.29 9.74
CA CYS A 310 2.89 13.19 10.07
C CYS A 310 3.68 14.19 9.23
N ARG A 311 3.46 14.24 7.91
CA ARG A 311 4.16 15.18 7.04
C ARG A 311 3.86 16.63 7.39
N LEU A 312 2.63 16.96 7.79
CA LEU A 312 2.34 18.31 8.29
C LEU A 312 3.20 18.66 9.50
N ALA A 313 3.30 17.74 10.46
CA ALA A 313 4.05 17.96 11.70
C ALA A 313 5.58 17.98 11.48
N THR A 314 6.10 17.21 10.53
CA THR A 314 7.55 17.00 10.35
C THR A 314 8.16 17.79 9.19
N GLU A 315 7.37 18.14 8.18
CA GLU A 315 7.82 18.77 6.92
C GLU A 315 7.05 20.07 6.59
N GLY A 316 5.92 20.34 7.27
CA GLY A 316 5.13 21.57 7.12
C GLY A 316 4.00 21.50 6.10
N GLU A 317 3.26 22.62 5.97
CA GLU A 317 2.00 22.68 5.21
C GLU A 317 2.13 22.31 3.73
N ALA A 318 3.21 22.71 3.07
CA ALA A 318 3.39 22.46 1.65
C ALA A 318 3.50 20.95 1.35
N ALA A 319 4.23 20.21 2.20
CA ALA A 319 4.37 18.77 2.11
C ALA A 319 3.02 18.07 2.34
N ALA A 320 2.28 18.48 3.37
CA ALA A 320 0.94 17.95 3.66
C ALA A 320 -0.06 18.20 2.54
N LYS A 321 -0.10 19.42 1.96
CA LYS A 321 -0.96 19.77 0.83
C LYS A 321 -0.61 18.95 -0.41
N LYS A 322 0.68 18.74 -0.68
CA LYS A 322 1.14 17.86 -1.77
C LYS A 322 0.67 16.42 -1.56
N GLN A 323 0.89 15.86 -0.36
CA GLN A 323 0.41 14.51 -0.03
C GLN A 323 -1.11 14.39 -0.21
N ALA A 324 -1.87 15.31 0.36
CA ALA A 324 -3.34 15.35 0.25
C ALA A 324 -3.83 15.37 -1.21
N ALA A 325 -3.13 16.10 -2.09
CA ALA A 325 -3.44 16.13 -3.52
C ALA A 325 -3.11 14.79 -4.21
N GLU A 326 -2.02 14.12 -3.84
CA GLU A 326 -1.66 12.79 -4.32
C GLU A 326 -2.71 11.75 -3.91
N GLU A 327 -3.23 11.81 -2.67
CA GLU A 327 -4.30 10.92 -2.22
C GLU A 327 -5.60 11.10 -3.01
N LYS A 328 -5.98 12.36 -3.28
CA LYS A 328 -7.13 12.68 -4.14
C LYS A 328 -6.92 12.13 -5.56
N ALA A 329 -5.72 12.25 -6.11
CA ALA A 329 -5.39 11.72 -7.43
C ALA A 329 -5.48 10.19 -7.50
N ARG A 330 -5.26 9.49 -6.37
CA ARG A 330 -5.46 8.04 -6.21
C ARG A 330 -6.91 7.64 -5.88
N HIS A 331 -7.85 8.58 -5.96
CA HIS A 331 -9.28 8.43 -5.64
C HIS A 331 -9.64 8.29 -4.16
N PHE A 332 -8.71 8.56 -3.24
CA PHE A 332 -9.01 8.72 -1.81
C PHE A 332 -9.50 10.15 -1.51
N LEU A 333 -10.67 10.51 -2.07
CA LEU A 333 -11.16 11.88 -2.10
C LEU A 333 -11.37 12.50 -0.72
N TRP A 334 -11.71 11.65 0.27
CA TRP A 334 -12.01 12.03 1.66
C TRP A 334 -10.79 12.11 2.56
N VAL A 335 -9.62 11.62 2.15
CA VAL A 335 -8.45 11.56 3.03
C VAL A 335 -8.00 12.95 3.52
N PRO A 336 -8.04 14.03 2.73
CA PRO A 336 -7.68 15.35 3.24
C PRO A 336 -8.57 15.82 4.38
N ASP A 337 -9.89 15.61 4.28
CA ASP A 337 -10.84 16.00 5.33
C ASP A 337 -10.72 15.07 6.56
N LEU A 338 -10.39 13.79 6.34
CA LEU A 338 -10.07 12.85 7.42
C LEU A 338 -8.79 13.25 8.17
N ALA A 339 -7.78 13.75 7.45
CA ALA A 339 -6.58 14.31 8.08
C ALA A 339 -6.93 15.57 8.88
N GLU A 340 -7.77 16.47 8.37
CA GLU A 340 -8.23 17.62 9.17
C GLU A 340 -8.95 17.19 10.46
N LEU A 341 -9.78 16.14 10.39
CA LEU A 341 -10.40 15.51 11.55
C LEU A 341 -9.39 14.96 12.54
N TYR A 342 -8.32 14.28 12.09
CA TYR A 342 -7.21 13.86 12.96
C TYR A 342 -6.54 15.06 13.67
N GLY A 343 -6.53 16.23 13.05
CA GLY A 343 -6.09 17.46 13.69
C GLY A 343 -6.99 17.88 14.87
N GLU A 344 -8.27 17.53 14.89
CA GLU A 344 -9.15 17.74 16.06
C GLU A 344 -8.69 16.88 17.24
N TYR A 345 -8.40 15.60 16.98
CA TYR A 345 -7.85 14.68 17.98
C TYR A 345 -6.55 15.23 18.59
N GLU A 346 -5.63 15.73 17.77
CA GLU A 346 -4.36 16.29 18.26
C GLU A 346 -4.57 17.53 19.16
N ARG A 347 -5.60 18.35 18.90
CA ARG A 347 -5.86 19.58 19.66
C ARG A 347 -6.65 19.35 20.94
N ASP A 348 -7.50 18.32 21.00
CA ASP A 348 -8.42 18.06 22.12
C ASP A 348 -8.12 16.72 22.80
N ARG A 349 -6.87 16.55 23.25
CA ARG A 349 -6.40 15.33 23.92
C ARG A 349 -6.98 15.12 25.32
N GLU A 350 -7.49 16.18 25.96
CA GLU A 350 -8.22 16.06 27.23
C GLU A 350 -9.53 15.30 27.02
N ARG A 351 -10.27 15.63 25.96
CA ARG A 351 -11.50 14.91 25.60
C ARG A 351 -11.22 13.56 24.96
N TYR A 352 -10.15 13.46 24.17
CA TYR A 352 -9.77 12.25 23.43
C TYR A 352 -8.37 11.78 23.85
N PRO A 353 -8.24 11.11 25.01
CA PRO A 353 -6.95 10.72 25.55
C PRO A 353 -6.22 9.67 24.69
N THR A 354 -6.97 8.85 23.94
CA THR A 354 -6.45 7.84 23.02
C THR A 354 -7.12 7.93 21.66
N PHE A 355 -6.45 7.44 20.62
CA PHE A 355 -7.05 7.39 19.28
C PHE A 355 -8.30 6.50 19.26
N GLU A 356 -8.32 5.46 20.10
CA GLU A 356 -9.52 4.63 20.31
C GLU A 356 -10.73 5.45 20.81
N ALA A 357 -10.52 6.34 21.78
CA ALA A 357 -11.58 7.23 22.28
C ALA A 357 -12.05 8.22 21.20
N PHE A 358 -11.23 8.47 20.18
CA PHE A 358 -11.56 9.33 19.04
C PHE A 358 -12.29 8.60 17.91
N MET A 359 -12.19 7.27 17.82
CA MET A 359 -12.80 6.48 16.73
C MET A 359 -14.30 6.72 16.49
N PRO A 360 -15.16 7.01 17.49
CA PRO A 360 -16.55 7.40 17.21
C PRO A 360 -16.67 8.60 16.26
N ARG A 361 -15.75 9.57 16.33
CA ARG A 361 -15.71 10.72 15.40
C ARG A 361 -15.30 10.30 13.99
N VAL A 362 -14.41 9.33 13.87
CA VAL A 362 -14.00 8.73 12.59
C VAL A 362 -15.16 7.96 11.95
N VAL A 363 -15.94 7.22 12.74
CA VAL A 363 -17.18 6.57 12.28
C VAL A 363 -18.18 7.61 11.77
N GLU A 364 -18.51 8.63 12.56
CA GLU A 364 -19.41 9.72 12.17
C GLU A 364 -18.94 10.41 10.87
N PHE A 365 -17.62 10.59 10.71
CA PHE A 365 -17.04 11.13 9.50
C PHE A 365 -17.33 10.25 8.28
N PHE A 366 -17.05 8.94 8.36
CA PHE A 366 -17.30 8.04 7.23
C PHE A 366 -18.78 7.92 6.92
N GLU A 367 -19.66 7.89 7.92
CA GLU A 367 -21.11 7.94 7.71
C GLU A 367 -21.54 9.18 6.94
N ARG A 368 -20.96 10.36 7.25
CA ARG A 368 -21.25 11.60 6.54
C ARG A 368 -20.73 11.55 5.10
N VAL A 369 -19.47 11.19 4.88
CA VAL A 369 -18.90 11.10 3.52
C VAL A 369 -19.66 10.07 2.67
N ALA A 370 -20.04 8.94 3.27
CA ALA A 370 -20.82 7.91 2.59
C ALA A 370 -22.22 8.39 2.19
N LYS A 371 -22.87 9.29 2.95
CA LYS A 371 -24.20 9.82 2.58
C LYS A 371 -24.21 10.54 1.22
N ASP A 372 -23.11 11.19 0.88
CA ASP A 372 -22.96 11.90 -0.39
C ASP A 372 -22.34 11.01 -1.49
N ALA A 373 -21.77 9.87 -1.11
CA ALA A 373 -21.22 8.90 -2.04
C ALA A 373 -22.34 8.23 -2.85
N LYS A 374 -22.21 8.32 -4.17
CA LYS A 374 -23.06 7.62 -5.14
C LYS A 374 -22.30 6.39 -5.66
N PRO A 375 -22.93 5.21 -5.77
CA PRO A 375 -22.30 4.06 -6.38
C PRO A 375 -21.67 4.39 -7.73
N GLU A 376 -20.56 3.73 -8.05
CA GLU A 376 -19.80 4.01 -9.26
C GLU A 376 -20.66 3.69 -10.49
N GLY A 377 -20.84 4.67 -11.38
CA GLY A 377 -21.74 4.56 -12.52
C GLY A 377 -23.24 4.74 -12.21
N GLU A 378 -23.62 5.08 -10.96
CA GLU A 378 -25.00 5.47 -10.66
C GLU A 378 -25.37 6.72 -11.47
N GLY A 379 -26.49 6.62 -12.21
CA GLY A 379 -26.93 7.68 -13.10
C GLY A 379 -26.14 7.79 -14.41
N ALA A 380 -25.06 7.01 -14.62
CA ALA A 380 -24.39 6.97 -15.92
C ALA A 380 -25.30 6.40 -17.01
N PRO A 381 -25.16 6.85 -18.28
CA PRO A 381 -25.79 6.18 -19.41
C PRO A 381 -25.43 4.70 -19.47
N LYS A 382 -26.30 3.87 -20.04
CA LYS A 382 -26.05 2.44 -20.24
C LYS A 382 -26.08 2.12 -21.72
N LEU A 383 -25.14 1.29 -22.17
CA LEU A 383 -25.19 0.68 -23.50
C LEU A 383 -26.17 -0.49 -23.45
N VAL A 384 -27.29 -0.35 -24.16
CA VAL A 384 -28.36 -1.35 -24.27
C VAL A 384 -27.97 -2.45 -25.25
N SER A 385 -27.39 -2.09 -26.39
CA SER A 385 -26.92 -3.05 -27.38
C SER A 385 -25.81 -2.47 -28.26
N ILE A 386 -25.04 -3.37 -28.85
CA ILE A 386 -24.03 -3.08 -29.86
C ILE A 386 -24.16 -4.08 -31.00
N GLU A 387 -24.03 -3.62 -32.24
CA GLU A 387 -24.00 -4.46 -33.43
C GLU A 387 -22.80 -4.08 -34.30
N PRO A 388 -21.86 -4.99 -34.64
CA PRO A 388 -21.79 -6.39 -34.20
C PRO A 388 -21.72 -6.54 -32.67
N ALA A 389 -22.28 -7.63 -32.15
CA ALA A 389 -22.33 -7.88 -30.72
C ALA A 389 -20.92 -8.04 -30.13
N SER A 390 -20.66 -7.45 -28.97
CA SER A 390 -19.40 -7.68 -28.25
C SER A 390 -19.31 -9.14 -27.81
N GLY A 391 -18.13 -9.75 -27.97
CA GLY A 391 -17.86 -11.17 -27.83
C GLY A 391 -18.16 -12.02 -29.07
N ALA A 392 -18.81 -11.46 -30.09
CA ALA A 392 -19.19 -12.23 -31.28
C ALA A 392 -17.96 -12.82 -31.98
N GLN A 393 -18.09 -14.09 -32.37
CA GLN A 393 -17.19 -14.76 -33.29
C GLN A 393 -17.84 -14.79 -34.67
N ASP A 394 -17.03 -14.97 -35.72
CA ASP A 394 -17.50 -15.13 -37.11
C ASP A 394 -18.30 -13.94 -37.68
N VAL A 395 -17.99 -12.71 -37.24
CA VAL A 395 -18.60 -11.49 -37.80
C VAL A 395 -18.28 -11.38 -39.30
N ASP A 396 -19.28 -11.08 -40.12
CA ASP A 396 -19.09 -10.90 -41.56
C ASP A 396 -18.22 -9.65 -41.84
N PRO A 397 -17.03 -9.78 -42.45
CA PRO A 397 -16.18 -8.62 -42.75
C PRO A 397 -16.82 -7.65 -43.75
N SER A 398 -17.92 -8.02 -44.43
CA SER A 398 -18.67 -7.09 -45.27
C SER A 398 -19.57 -6.13 -44.48
N VAL A 399 -19.65 -6.24 -43.15
CA VAL A 399 -20.37 -5.27 -42.32
C VAL A 399 -19.66 -3.92 -42.39
N THR A 400 -20.39 -2.92 -42.89
CA THR A 400 -19.87 -1.56 -43.10
C THR A 400 -20.30 -0.56 -42.03
N VAL A 401 -21.11 -0.99 -41.06
CA VAL A 401 -21.68 -0.13 -40.04
C VAL A 401 -21.66 -0.86 -38.70
N MET A 402 -21.29 -0.13 -37.66
CA MET A 402 -21.48 -0.53 -36.28
C MET A 402 -22.47 0.41 -35.61
N THR A 403 -23.34 -0.13 -34.77
CA THR A 403 -24.32 0.68 -34.02
C THR A 403 -24.20 0.48 -32.52
N PHE A 404 -24.46 1.56 -31.78
CA PHE A 404 -24.45 1.58 -30.32
C PHE A 404 -25.76 2.16 -29.82
N ARG A 405 -26.58 1.35 -29.14
CA ARG A 405 -27.84 1.80 -28.56
C ARG A 405 -27.65 2.12 -27.08
N PHE A 406 -28.09 3.29 -26.66
CA PHE A 406 -28.05 3.77 -25.28
C PHE A 406 -29.45 3.79 -24.65
N ASP A 407 -29.51 3.72 -23.32
CA ASP A 407 -30.75 3.75 -22.55
C ASP A 407 -31.43 5.13 -22.55
N ARG A 408 -30.71 6.17 -22.95
CA ARG A 408 -31.15 7.57 -22.89
C ARG A 408 -30.53 8.41 -24.02
N PRO A 409 -31.06 9.62 -24.25
CA PRO A 409 -30.46 10.57 -25.18
C PRO A 409 -29.03 10.95 -24.78
N MET A 410 -28.12 10.84 -25.73
CA MET A 410 -26.71 11.20 -25.57
C MET A 410 -26.43 12.61 -26.09
N ARG A 411 -25.30 13.19 -25.65
CA ARG A 411 -24.75 14.41 -26.19
C ARG A 411 -24.19 14.13 -27.58
N ASP A 412 -24.66 14.88 -28.56
CA ASP A 412 -24.17 14.79 -29.93
C ASP A 412 -22.78 15.46 -30.06
N GLN A 413 -22.05 15.12 -31.12
CA GLN A 413 -20.68 15.58 -31.39
C GLN A 413 -19.69 15.33 -30.24
N SER A 414 -19.97 14.34 -29.40
CA SER A 414 -19.16 13.96 -28.24
C SER A 414 -19.07 12.44 -28.16
N TRP A 415 -17.86 11.90 -28.36
CA TRP A 415 -17.58 10.47 -28.27
C TRP A 415 -16.09 10.23 -28.01
N SER A 416 -15.77 9.06 -27.48
CA SER A 416 -14.39 8.59 -27.35
C SER A 416 -14.35 7.11 -27.65
N ILE A 417 -13.89 6.76 -28.85
CA ILE A 417 -13.55 5.38 -29.21
C ILE A 417 -12.05 5.25 -28.98
N VAL A 418 -11.66 4.46 -27.99
CA VAL A 418 -10.29 4.37 -27.50
C VAL A 418 -9.76 2.96 -27.73
N GLY A 419 -8.65 2.83 -28.43
CA GLY A 419 -8.01 1.55 -28.70
C GLY A 419 -6.74 1.72 -29.52
N VAL A 420 -5.98 0.65 -29.68
CA VAL A 420 -4.81 0.65 -30.55
C VAL A 420 -5.31 0.64 -31.99
N LYS A 421 -4.75 1.50 -32.86
CA LYS A 421 -5.20 1.68 -34.25
C LYS A 421 -5.36 0.36 -35.03
N ARG A 422 -4.53 -0.65 -34.76
CA ARG A 422 -4.57 -1.96 -35.42
C ARG A 422 -5.78 -2.82 -35.00
N ASP A 423 -6.27 -2.63 -33.79
CA ASP A 423 -7.30 -3.47 -33.16
C ASP A 423 -8.64 -2.73 -33.03
N THR A 424 -8.71 -1.48 -33.49
CA THR A 424 -9.94 -0.69 -33.61
C THR A 424 -10.39 -0.67 -35.07
N PRO A 425 -11.68 -0.89 -35.38
CA PRO A 425 -12.20 -0.76 -36.74
C PRO A 425 -11.86 0.60 -37.37
N GLU A 426 -11.51 0.61 -38.65
CA GLU A 426 -11.29 1.87 -39.36
C GLU A 426 -12.63 2.58 -39.53
N ILE A 427 -12.73 3.81 -39.01
CA ILE A 427 -13.92 4.66 -39.19
C ILE A 427 -13.84 5.31 -40.57
N THR A 428 -14.85 5.06 -41.40
CA THR A 428 -14.84 5.43 -42.83
C THR A 428 -15.71 6.64 -43.17
N GLY A 429 -16.45 7.17 -42.20
CA GLY A 429 -17.37 8.28 -42.40
C GLY A 429 -17.75 8.98 -41.11
N GLU A 430 -18.68 9.92 -41.21
CA GLU A 430 -19.17 10.67 -40.05
C GLU A 430 -20.04 9.81 -39.14
N LEU A 431 -19.87 9.99 -37.84
CA LEU A 431 -20.70 9.36 -36.82
C LEU A 431 -21.96 10.19 -36.65
N SER A 432 -23.11 9.53 -36.59
CA SER A 432 -24.40 10.21 -36.45
C SER A 432 -25.31 9.47 -35.50
N TYR A 433 -25.99 10.24 -34.65
CA TYR A 433 -27.10 9.74 -33.86
C TYR A 433 -28.41 9.72 -34.67
N ASP A 434 -29.33 8.84 -34.26
CA ASP A 434 -30.74 8.97 -34.63
C ASP A 434 -31.39 10.23 -34.02
N ALA A 435 -32.62 10.53 -34.42
CA ALA A 435 -33.33 11.74 -33.97
C ALA A 435 -33.52 11.79 -32.44
N GLU A 436 -33.63 10.64 -31.78
CA GLU A 436 -33.76 10.53 -30.32
C GLU A 436 -32.42 10.60 -29.57
N ARG A 437 -31.30 10.57 -30.30
CA ARG A 437 -29.93 10.48 -29.76
C ARG A 437 -29.68 9.27 -28.89
N LYS A 438 -30.34 8.15 -29.20
CA LYS A 438 -30.20 6.89 -28.49
C LYS A 438 -29.48 5.83 -29.31
N LEU A 439 -29.36 5.98 -30.63
CA LEU A 439 -28.64 5.05 -31.48
C LEU A 439 -27.55 5.79 -32.24
N LEU A 440 -26.28 5.53 -31.89
CA LEU A 440 -25.15 6.01 -32.66
C LEU A 440 -24.86 5.04 -33.80
N THR A 441 -24.70 5.58 -35.00
CA THR A 441 -24.24 4.85 -36.19
C THR A 441 -22.81 5.25 -36.50
N VAL A 442 -21.93 4.25 -36.64
CA VAL A 442 -20.51 4.43 -36.94
C VAL A 442 -20.17 3.69 -38.23
N PRO A 443 -19.91 4.42 -39.33
CA PRO A 443 -19.42 3.81 -40.56
C PRO A 443 -18.02 3.23 -40.34
N ILE A 444 -17.84 1.97 -40.70
CA ILE A 444 -16.60 1.22 -40.45
C ILE A 444 -16.15 0.41 -41.66
N ARG A 445 -14.88 -0.01 -41.64
CA ARG A 445 -14.34 -1.06 -42.49
C ARG A 445 -13.73 -2.16 -41.62
N LEU A 446 -14.07 -3.40 -41.95
CA LEU A 446 -13.54 -4.59 -41.31
C LEU A 446 -12.64 -5.36 -42.27
N GLU A 447 -11.60 -5.96 -41.72
CA GLU A 447 -10.74 -6.94 -42.38
C GLU A 447 -11.18 -8.35 -41.95
N ALA A 448 -11.01 -9.33 -42.84
CA ALA A 448 -11.32 -10.72 -42.56
C ALA A 448 -10.29 -11.37 -41.62
N GLY A 449 -10.72 -12.34 -40.81
CA GLY A 449 -9.87 -13.11 -39.90
C GLY A 449 -9.21 -12.29 -38.78
N ARG A 450 -9.84 -11.19 -38.35
CA ARG A 450 -9.28 -10.22 -37.40
C ARG A 450 -10.09 -10.15 -36.12
N THR A 451 -9.39 -10.07 -35.00
CA THR A 451 -10.00 -9.72 -33.71
C THR A 451 -9.83 -8.23 -33.47
N TYR A 452 -10.95 -7.55 -33.21
CA TYR A 452 -11.00 -6.16 -32.79
C TYR A 452 -11.16 -6.09 -31.27
N ARG A 453 -10.47 -5.12 -30.64
CA ARG A 453 -10.56 -4.79 -29.22
C ARG A 453 -10.36 -3.28 -29.03
N PHE A 454 -11.40 -2.61 -28.55
CA PHE A 454 -11.40 -1.18 -28.25
C PHE A 454 -12.38 -0.88 -27.12
N SER A 455 -12.53 0.39 -26.74
CA SER A 455 -13.45 0.80 -25.69
C SER A 455 -14.25 2.04 -26.07
N LEU A 456 -15.49 2.10 -25.60
CA LEU A 456 -16.26 3.33 -25.52
C LEU A 456 -15.88 4.01 -24.21
N ASN A 457 -15.34 5.22 -24.31
CA ASN A 457 -14.65 5.93 -23.23
C ASN A 457 -13.44 5.16 -22.66
N SER A 458 -12.63 5.88 -21.89
CA SER A 458 -11.59 5.36 -21.01
C SER A 458 -11.58 6.19 -19.73
N GLU A 459 -10.70 5.88 -18.79
CA GLU A 459 -10.56 6.67 -17.57
C GLU A 459 -10.31 8.15 -17.83
N THR A 460 -9.51 8.47 -18.86
CA THR A 460 -9.09 9.83 -19.21
C THR A 460 -9.82 10.41 -20.42
N LYS A 461 -10.56 9.60 -21.18
CA LYS A 461 -11.32 10.02 -22.37
C LYS A 461 -12.79 9.70 -22.18
N ARG A 462 -13.59 10.69 -21.81
CA ARG A 462 -14.99 10.52 -21.40
C ARG A 462 -15.96 11.19 -22.39
N GLY A 463 -15.74 11.01 -23.68
CA GLY A 463 -16.49 11.72 -24.73
C GLY A 463 -17.91 11.20 -24.95
N PHE A 464 -18.21 9.93 -24.70
CA PHE A 464 -19.60 9.46 -24.65
C PHE A 464 -20.25 9.97 -23.37
N VAL A 465 -21.17 10.91 -23.50
CA VAL A 465 -21.83 11.60 -22.39
C VAL A 465 -23.32 11.64 -22.64
N GLY A 466 -24.13 11.44 -21.60
CA GLY A 466 -25.57 11.68 -21.66
C GLY A 466 -25.89 13.14 -21.96
N ALA A 467 -27.11 13.42 -22.43
CA ALA A 467 -27.57 14.80 -22.60
C ALA A 467 -27.55 15.60 -21.27
N ASP A 468 -27.66 14.91 -20.13
CA ASP A 468 -27.53 15.40 -18.77
C ASP A 468 -26.08 15.75 -18.35
N GLY A 469 -25.08 15.44 -19.19
CA GLY A 469 -23.67 15.69 -18.90
C GLY A 469 -22.97 14.58 -18.12
N VAL A 470 -23.64 13.48 -17.80
CA VAL A 470 -23.02 12.34 -17.10
C VAL A 470 -22.31 11.43 -18.11
N PRO A 471 -21.01 11.14 -17.95
CA PRO A 471 -20.28 10.30 -18.88
C PRO A 471 -20.71 8.83 -18.79
N LEU A 472 -20.74 8.15 -19.94
CA LEU A 472 -20.81 6.69 -20.02
C LEU A 472 -19.57 6.10 -19.32
N GLU A 473 -19.77 5.04 -18.55
CA GLU A 473 -18.63 4.29 -17.99
C GLU A 473 -17.84 3.57 -19.09
N PRO A 474 -16.54 3.31 -18.92
CA PRO A 474 -15.77 2.66 -19.97
C PRO A 474 -16.34 1.27 -20.26
N ILE A 475 -16.62 1.00 -21.53
CA ILE A 475 -17.14 -0.30 -21.99
C ILE A 475 -16.13 -0.87 -22.98
N GLU A 476 -15.60 -2.05 -22.66
CA GLU A 476 -14.76 -2.80 -23.59
C GLU A 476 -15.63 -3.50 -24.64
N VAL A 477 -15.20 -3.38 -25.89
CA VAL A 477 -15.82 -4.02 -27.05
C VAL A 477 -14.78 -4.93 -27.69
N THR A 478 -15.16 -6.18 -27.93
CA THR A 478 -14.33 -7.11 -28.69
C THR A 478 -15.19 -7.95 -29.63
N PHE A 479 -14.70 -8.29 -30.81
CA PHE A 479 -15.33 -9.28 -31.70
C PHE A 479 -14.31 -9.78 -32.71
N THR A 480 -14.58 -10.93 -33.33
CA THR A 480 -13.71 -11.54 -34.34
C THR A 480 -14.46 -11.70 -35.65
N THR A 481 -13.87 -11.28 -36.77
CA THR A 481 -14.40 -11.49 -38.11
C THR A 481 -14.04 -12.87 -38.64
N ARG A 482 -14.93 -13.46 -39.45
CA ARG A 482 -14.63 -14.70 -40.18
C ARG A 482 -13.51 -14.48 -41.21
N PRO A 483 -12.75 -15.53 -41.58
CA PRO A 483 -11.66 -15.46 -42.57
C PRO A 483 -12.07 -14.99 -43.96
#